data_AF-D5P9L1-F1
#
_entry.id   AF-D5P9L1-F1
#
_cell.length_a   1.000
_cell.length_b   1.000
_cell.length_c   1.000
_cell.angle_alpha   90.00
_cell.angle_beta   90.00
_cell.angle_gamma   90.00
#
_symmetry.space_group_name_H-M   'P 1'
#
loop_
_entity.id
_entity.type
_entity.pdbx_description
1 polymer ?
#
loop_
_entity_poly.entity_id
_entity_poly.type
_entity_poly.pdbx_seq_one_letter_code
_entity_poly.pdbx_strand_id
1 'polypeptide(L)'
;MGVAPHATIISIRQSSRAFEPVNPPPGDPNSDEKVKAGTLNTVARAVVHAANMGAKVINISVTACLPAAAPADQRALGAALWYAATVKDAVVVAAAGNDGEAGCNNNPTYDPLEPSDPRDWHQVKVVSSPSWFADYVLSVGAVDATGAALDKSMSGPWVGVAAPGTHIMGLSPQGGGPVNAYPPSRPGEKNMPFWGTSFSAAYVSGVAALVRAKFPGLTAHQVINRIVQSAHNPPAGVDNKVGYGLVDPVAALTFNIPPGDRMPPGAQSRVIRPAPPPPPPDHRARDIAIGFVGAVAAGVLVAAVASRLRRAR
;
A
#
# COMPACT_ATOMS: atom_id res chain seq x y z
N MET A 1 9.30 4.76 24.53
CA MET A 1 10.28 5.64 23.86
C MET A 1 10.08 5.54 22.36
N GLY A 2 10.23 6.65 21.61
CA GLY A 2 10.24 6.58 20.15
C GLY A 2 11.54 5.95 19.61
N VAL A 3 11.56 5.58 18.34
CA VAL A 3 12.73 4.92 17.69
C VAL A 3 13.96 5.83 17.66
N ALA A 4 13.77 7.10 17.29
CA ALA A 4 14.83 8.11 17.23
C ALA A 4 14.51 9.27 18.19
N PRO A 5 14.67 9.09 19.52
CA PRO A 5 14.18 10.05 20.52
C PRO A 5 14.90 11.40 20.49
N HIS A 6 16.07 11.49 19.87
CA HIS A 6 16.84 12.74 19.74
C HIS A 6 16.63 13.44 18.39
N ALA A 7 15.76 12.91 17.51
CA ALA A 7 15.45 13.56 16.25
C ALA A 7 14.55 14.78 16.45
N THR A 8 14.78 15.84 15.68
CA THR A 8 13.86 16.98 15.60
C THR A 8 12.68 16.63 14.70
N ILE A 9 11.46 16.95 15.14
CA ILE A 9 10.22 16.66 14.39
C ILE A 9 9.66 17.96 13.80
N ILE A 10 9.39 17.93 12.49
CA ILE A 10 8.62 18.96 11.78
C ILE A 10 7.25 18.35 11.46
N SER A 11 6.17 19.01 11.88
CA SER A 11 4.81 18.55 11.61
C SER A 11 4.17 19.36 10.47
N ILE A 12 3.75 18.69 9.41
CA ILE A 12 3.01 19.28 8.30
C ILE A 12 1.67 18.56 8.19
N ARG A 13 0.57 19.26 8.54
CA ARG A 13 -0.77 18.71 8.39
C ARG A 13 -1.21 18.77 6.93
N GLN A 14 -1.13 17.64 6.24
CA GLN A 14 -1.51 17.54 4.82
C GLN A 14 -2.93 16.99 4.61
N SER A 15 -3.43 16.13 5.51
CA SER A 15 -4.77 15.54 5.44
C SER A 15 -5.56 15.72 6.73
N SER A 16 -6.89 15.59 6.66
CA SER A 16 -7.75 15.46 7.84
C SER A 16 -9.10 14.85 7.51
N ARG A 17 -9.56 13.88 8.33
CA ARG A 17 -10.93 13.34 8.27
C ARG A 17 -11.97 14.29 8.87
N ALA A 18 -11.54 15.26 9.69
CA ALA A 18 -12.40 16.23 10.35
C ALA A 18 -12.71 17.48 9.52
N PHE A 19 -12.00 17.69 8.40
CA PHE A 19 -12.16 18.85 7.53
C PHE A 19 -12.50 18.40 6.11
N GLU A 20 -13.37 19.14 5.46
CA GLU A 20 -13.78 18.95 4.06
C GLU A 20 -13.63 20.27 3.29
N PRO A 21 -13.42 20.22 1.95
CA PRO A 21 -13.45 21.42 1.13
C PRO A 21 -14.83 22.11 1.23
N VAL A 22 -14.84 23.44 1.36
CA VAL A 22 -16.10 24.23 1.38
C VAL A 22 -16.92 23.99 0.11
N ASN A 23 -16.23 23.90 -1.02
CA ASN A 23 -16.81 23.55 -2.32
C ASN A 23 -16.15 22.25 -2.80
N PRO A 24 -16.69 21.08 -2.44
CA PRO A 24 -16.12 19.81 -2.85
C PRO A 24 -16.22 19.67 -4.38
N PRO A 25 -15.19 19.11 -5.04
CA PRO A 25 -15.34 18.70 -6.44
C PRO A 25 -16.46 17.64 -6.55
N PRO A 26 -17.06 17.46 -7.74
CA PRO A 26 -18.04 16.41 -7.96
C PRO A 26 -17.44 15.06 -7.50
N GLY A 27 -18.09 14.43 -6.52
CA GLY A 27 -17.71 13.11 -6.04
C GLY A 27 -18.14 12.02 -7.01
N ASP A 28 -17.74 10.78 -6.74
CA ASP A 28 -18.36 9.62 -7.40
C ASP A 28 -19.85 9.60 -7.02
N PRO A 29 -20.77 9.65 -8.00
CA PRO A 29 -22.21 9.60 -7.73
C PRO A 29 -22.67 8.31 -7.02
N ASN A 30 -21.82 7.27 -6.97
CA ASN A 30 -22.09 6.01 -6.29
C ASN A 30 -21.40 5.88 -4.91
N SER A 31 -20.72 6.91 -4.42
CA SER A 31 -20.07 6.88 -3.10
C SER A 31 -20.75 7.83 -2.11
N ASP A 32 -21.11 7.33 -0.94
CA ASP A 32 -21.58 8.15 0.19
C ASP A 32 -20.42 8.86 0.93
N GLU A 33 -19.17 8.66 0.47
CA GLU A 33 -17.98 9.18 1.14
C GLU A 33 -17.69 10.63 0.73
N LYS A 34 -17.79 11.55 1.68
CA LYS A 34 -17.44 12.96 1.46
C LYS A 34 -15.94 13.12 1.19
N VAL A 35 -15.58 13.91 0.18
CA VAL A 35 -14.20 14.33 -0.10
C VAL A 35 -13.59 15.01 1.13
N LYS A 36 -12.54 14.41 1.68
CA LYS A 36 -11.82 14.94 2.86
C LYS A 36 -10.65 15.83 2.45
N ALA A 37 -10.16 16.63 3.39
CA ALA A 37 -9.02 17.50 3.16
C ALA A 37 -7.76 16.68 2.82
N GLY A 38 -7.10 17.05 1.72
CA GLY A 38 -5.87 16.42 1.22
C GLY A 38 -6.02 15.94 -0.22
N THR A 39 -5.03 16.25 -1.06
CA THR A 39 -4.96 15.78 -2.47
C THR A 39 -3.54 15.40 -2.81
N LEU A 40 -3.33 14.66 -3.91
CA LEU A 40 -1.98 14.35 -4.42
C LEU A 40 -1.15 15.63 -4.63
N ASN A 41 -1.78 16.71 -5.09
CA ASN A 41 -1.13 18.02 -5.26
C ASN A 41 -0.76 18.69 -3.93
N THR A 42 -1.54 18.51 -2.86
CA THR A 42 -1.14 19.01 -1.53
C THR A 42 -0.05 18.14 -0.91
N VAL A 43 -0.02 16.82 -1.19
CA VAL A 43 1.14 15.96 -0.84
C VAL A 43 2.40 16.46 -1.53
N ALA A 44 2.35 16.69 -2.85
CA ALA A 44 3.49 17.19 -3.62
C ALA A 44 4.08 18.48 -3.03
N ARG A 45 3.20 19.46 -2.72
CA ARG A 45 3.62 20.71 -2.06
C ARG A 45 4.19 20.49 -0.66
N ALA A 46 3.59 19.60 0.14
CA ALA A 46 4.08 19.27 1.47
C ALA A 46 5.47 18.62 1.44
N VAL A 47 5.72 17.73 0.48
CA VAL A 47 7.03 17.08 0.26
C VAL A 47 8.09 18.12 -0.09
N VAL A 48 7.82 19.00 -1.05
CA VAL A 48 8.75 20.09 -1.41
C VAL A 48 8.99 21.01 -0.22
N HIS A 49 7.94 21.35 0.53
CA HIS A 49 8.05 22.20 1.72
C HIS A 49 8.93 21.57 2.79
N ALA A 50 8.70 20.29 3.14
CA ALA A 50 9.51 19.55 4.10
C ALA A 50 10.99 19.49 3.67
N ALA A 51 11.25 19.20 2.40
CA ALA A 51 12.60 19.14 1.86
C ALA A 51 13.30 20.51 1.89
N ASN A 52 12.57 21.60 1.64
CA ASN A 52 13.09 22.97 1.75
C ASN A 52 13.36 23.41 3.19
N MET A 53 12.63 22.87 4.17
CA MET A 53 12.93 23.04 5.59
C MET A 53 14.15 22.24 6.05
N GLY A 54 14.78 21.45 5.17
CA GLY A 54 15.97 20.66 5.49
C GLY A 54 15.67 19.31 6.14
N ALA A 55 14.44 18.80 6.03
CA ALA A 55 14.08 17.49 6.55
C ALA A 55 14.97 16.40 5.92
N LYS A 56 15.63 15.61 6.78
CA LYS A 56 16.54 14.53 6.37
C LYS A 56 15.82 13.20 6.13
N VAL A 57 14.65 13.05 6.72
CA VAL A 57 13.71 11.95 6.52
C VAL A 57 12.31 12.57 6.44
N ILE A 58 11.52 12.18 5.45
CA ILE A 58 10.14 12.63 5.22
C ILE A 58 9.24 11.41 5.34
N ASN A 59 8.45 11.36 6.41
CA ASN A 59 7.44 10.31 6.63
C ASN A 59 6.09 10.73 6.03
N ILE A 60 5.53 9.89 5.17
CA ILE A 60 4.22 10.10 4.53
C ILE A 60 3.29 8.96 4.96
N SER A 61 2.54 9.20 6.03
CA SER A 61 1.60 8.22 6.60
C SER A 61 0.24 8.17 5.91
N VAL A 62 0.00 9.06 4.93
CA VAL A 62 -1.23 9.12 4.15
C VAL A 62 -1.02 8.42 2.81
N THR A 63 -2.03 7.66 2.38
CA THR A 63 -2.02 6.93 1.11
C THR A 63 -3.25 7.33 0.31
N ALA A 64 -3.05 7.56 -0.99
CA ALA A 64 -4.14 7.66 -1.95
C ALA A 64 -4.11 6.41 -2.84
N CYS A 65 -5.22 5.69 -2.87
CA CYS A 65 -5.36 4.46 -3.65
C CYS A 65 -6.19 4.73 -4.90
N LEU A 66 -5.60 4.48 -6.06
CA LEU A 66 -6.16 4.82 -7.37
C LEU A 66 -6.33 3.54 -8.21
N PRO A 67 -7.46 3.32 -8.89
CA PRO A 67 -7.60 2.20 -9.80
C PRO A 67 -6.59 2.31 -10.95
N ALA A 68 -5.86 1.24 -11.24
CA ALA A 68 -4.88 1.20 -12.33
C ALA A 68 -5.55 1.48 -13.70
N ALA A 69 -6.81 1.08 -13.85
CA ALA A 69 -7.61 1.31 -15.05
C ALA A 69 -8.04 2.78 -15.27
N ALA A 70 -7.95 3.64 -14.24
CA ALA A 70 -8.28 5.06 -14.34
C ALA A 70 -7.22 5.90 -13.59
N PRO A 71 -6.00 6.03 -14.14
CA PRO A 71 -4.92 6.71 -13.46
C PRO A 71 -5.17 8.23 -13.35
N ALA A 72 -4.88 8.79 -12.18
CA ALA A 72 -4.84 10.24 -11.99
C ALA A 72 -3.47 10.82 -12.41
N ASP A 73 -3.42 12.11 -12.76
CA ASP A 73 -2.15 12.81 -13.01
C ASP A 73 -1.34 12.93 -11.70
N GLN A 74 -0.18 12.28 -11.67
CA GLN A 74 0.73 12.27 -10.54
C GLN A 74 2.09 12.90 -10.86
N ARG A 75 2.23 13.61 -11.98
CA ARG A 75 3.51 14.19 -12.41
C ARG A 75 4.08 15.17 -11.38
N ALA A 76 3.24 16.03 -10.82
CA ALA A 76 3.66 16.98 -9.78
C ALA A 76 4.18 16.27 -8.52
N LEU A 77 3.53 15.16 -8.12
CA LEU A 77 3.96 14.35 -6.99
C LEU A 77 5.27 13.62 -7.28
N GLY A 78 5.39 12.98 -8.44
CA GLY A 78 6.63 12.33 -8.87
C GLY A 78 7.81 13.32 -8.90
N ALA A 79 7.62 14.52 -9.43
CA ALA A 79 8.65 15.56 -9.45
C ALA A 79 9.03 16.04 -8.03
N ALA A 80 8.05 16.19 -7.13
CA ALA A 80 8.29 16.55 -5.74
C ALA A 80 9.10 15.47 -4.99
N LEU A 81 8.78 14.19 -5.20
CA LEU A 81 9.49 13.05 -4.61
C LEU A 81 10.91 12.95 -5.15
N TRP A 82 11.09 13.06 -6.46
CA TRP A 82 12.41 13.11 -7.09
C TRP A 82 13.25 14.27 -6.54
N TYR A 83 12.65 15.45 -6.41
CA TYR A 83 13.32 16.63 -5.84
C TYR A 83 13.76 16.39 -4.40
N ALA A 84 12.87 15.87 -3.56
CA ALA A 84 13.19 15.55 -2.16
C ALA A 84 14.32 14.51 -2.07
N ALA A 85 14.21 13.41 -2.80
CA ALA A 85 15.15 12.29 -2.72
C ALA A 85 16.51 12.60 -3.36
N THR A 86 16.52 13.26 -4.51
CA THR A 86 17.72 13.42 -5.35
C THR A 86 18.39 14.77 -5.18
N VAL A 87 17.61 15.86 -5.10
CA VAL A 87 18.15 17.23 -5.01
C VAL A 87 18.38 17.64 -3.56
N LYS A 88 17.48 17.24 -2.66
CA LYS A 88 17.55 17.60 -1.22
C LYS A 88 18.10 16.50 -0.34
N ASP A 89 18.40 15.33 -0.91
CA ASP A 89 18.95 14.18 -0.19
C ASP A 89 18.11 13.80 1.04
N ALA A 90 16.78 13.78 0.89
CA ALA A 90 15.84 13.38 1.93
C ALA A 90 15.38 11.95 1.71
N VAL A 91 15.46 11.11 2.74
CA VAL A 91 14.87 9.76 2.68
C VAL A 91 13.36 9.90 2.74
N VAL A 92 12.63 9.46 1.72
CA VAL A 92 11.16 9.48 1.72
C VAL A 92 10.65 8.09 2.07
N VAL A 93 9.82 8.01 3.12
CA VAL A 93 9.22 6.77 3.62
C VAL A 93 7.70 6.93 3.56
N ALA A 94 7.00 5.96 2.98
CA ALA A 94 5.54 6.02 2.84
C ALA A 94 4.85 4.76 3.32
N ALA A 95 3.63 4.91 3.81
CA ALA A 95 2.77 3.79 4.16
C ALA A 95 2.27 3.05 2.90
N ALA A 96 2.35 1.73 2.89
CA ALA A 96 1.87 0.93 1.75
C ALA A 96 0.37 1.12 1.47
N GLY A 97 -0.43 1.42 2.50
CA GLY A 97 -1.88 1.55 2.44
C GLY A 97 -2.56 0.44 3.25
N ASN A 98 -3.83 0.66 3.61
CA ASN A 98 -4.61 -0.30 4.40
C ASN A 98 -5.74 -0.88 3.54
N ASP A 99 -5.79 -2.20 3.39
CA ASP A 99 -6.83 -2.89 2.63
C ASP A 99 -8.24 -2.66 3.22
N GLY A 100 -9.16 -2.20 2.36
CA GLY A 100 -10.53 -1.84 2.73
C GLY A 100 -10.72 -0.40 3.20
N GLU A 101 -9.68 0.45 3.16
CA GLU A 101 -9.79 1.89 3.46
C GLU A 101 -9.57 2.74 2.20
N ALA A 102 -10.39 3.78 1.98
CA ALA A 102 -10.16 4.81 0.96
C ALA A 102 -9.80 4.26 -0.46
N GLY A 103 -10.49 3.21 -0.89
CA GLY A 103 -10.28 2.56 -2.20
C GLY A 103 -9.06 1.63 -2.29
N CYS A 104 -8.32 1.45 -1.19
CA CYS A 104 -7.19 0.56 -1.12
C CYS A 104 -7.64 -0.91 -1.10
N ASN A 105 -7.08 -1.73 -1.99
CA ASN A 105 -7.26 -3.18 -2.02
C ASN A 105 -5.94 -3.88 -2.29
N ASN A 106 -5.79 -5.11 -1.80
CA ASN A 106 -4.64 -5.95 -2.09
C ASN A 106 -4.47 -6.23 -3.61
N ASN A 107 -3.25 -6.05 -4.11
CA ASN A 107 -2.85 -6.51 -5.43
C ASN A 107 -2.37 -7.97 -5.41
N PRO A 108 -2.39 -8.66 -6.55
CA PRO A 108 -1.75 -9.96 -6.70
C PRO A 108 -0.29 -9.98 -6.20
N THR A 109 0.14 -11.11 -5.64
CA THR A 109 1.44 -11.22 -5.00
C THR A 109 2.56 -11.62 -5.95
N TYR A 110 2.26 -12.50 -6.92
CA TYR A 110 3.20 -13.09 -7.85
C TYR A 110 2.43 -13.91 -8.89
N ASP A 111 2.82 -13.81 -10.17
CA ASP A 111 2.33 -14.67 -11.25
C ASP A 111 3.43 -15.70 -11.62
N PRO A 112 3.26 -17.00 -11.30
CA PRO A 112 4.24 -18.02 -11.64
C PRO A 112 4.40 -18.26 -13.14
N LEU A 113 3.48 -17.76 -13.98
CA LEU A 113 3.53 -17.90 -15.43
C LEU A 113 4.34 -16.77 -16.09
N GLU A 114 4.64 -15.68 -15.38
CA GLU A 114 5.35 -14.50 -15.90
C GLU A 114 6.64 -14.21 -15.10
N PRO A 115 7.65 -15.09 -15.16
CA PRO A 115 8.86 -14.98 -14.34
C PRO A 115 9.72 -13.73 -14.65
N SER A 116 9.52 -13.09 -15.80
CA SER A 116 10.17 -11.82 -16.15
C SER A 116 9.60 -10.62 -15.39
N ASP A 117 8.43 -10.76 -14.76
CA ASP A 117 7.83 -9.76 -13.87
C ASP A 117 7.71 -10.31 -12.44
N PRO A 118 8.84 -10.46 -11.71
CA PRO A 118 8.88 -11.15 -10.42
C PRO A 118 8.11 -10.42 -9.31
N ARG A 119 7.67 -9.17 -9.57
CA ARG A 119 6.88 -8.37 -8.64
C ARG A 119 5.45 -8.17 -9.13
N ASP A 120 5.08 -8.72 -10.28
CA ASP A 120 3.73 -8.67 -10.83
C ASP A 120 3.19 -7.24 -11.05
N TRP A 121 4.01 -6.38 -11.65
CA TRP A 121 3.62 -5.03 -12.05
C TRP A 121 2.47 -5.01 -13.06
N HIS A 122 2.38 -5.99 -13.94
CA HIS A 122 1.35 -6.04 -14.99
C HIS A 122 -0.06 -6.35 -14.46
N GLN A 123 -0.18 -7.05 -13.33
CA GLN A 123 -1.47 -7.39 -12.72
C GLN A 123 -1.92 -6.40 -11.63
N VAL A 124 -1.24 -5.25 -11.48
CA VAL A 124 -1.66 -4.20 -10.52
C VAL A 124 -3.07 -3.71 -10.85
N LYS A 125 -3.94 -3.75 -9.85
CA LYS A 125 -5.33 -3.29 -9.93
C LYS A 125 -5.52 -1.95 -9.23
N VAL A 126 -4.82 -1.73 -8.12
CA VAL A 126 -4.91 -0.51 -7.30
C VAL A 126 -3.52 0.01 -7.01
N VAL A 127 -3.24 1.23 -7.46
CA VAL A 127 -1.98 1.94 -7.26
C VAL A 127 -2.01 2.66 -5.91
N SER A 128 -1.01 2.40 -5.08
CA SER A 128 -0.77 3.14 -3.84
C SER A 128 0.15 4.33 -4.10
N SER A 129 -0.32 5.54 -3.84
CA SER A 129 0.45 6.78 -4.01
C SER A 129 0.71 7.44 -2.64
N PRO A 130 1.97 7.82 -2.33
CA PRO A 130 3.15 7.87 -3.20
C PRO A 130 3.96 6.56 -3.29
N SER A 131 3.53 5.48 -2.65
CA SER A 131 4.31 4.24 -2.49
C SER A 131 4.83 3.63 -3.80
N TRP A 132 4.06 3.70 -4.90
CA TRP A 132 4.45 3.17 -6.21
C TRP A 132 5.67 3.85 -6.84
N PHE A 133 6.08 5.04 -6.36
CA PHE A 133 7.33 5.70 -6.74
C PHE A 133 8.54 5.06 -6.05
N ALA A 134 8.68 3.73 -6.16
CA ALA A 134 9.61 2.91 -5.39
C ALA A 134 11.10 3.25 -5.61
N ASP A 135 11.44 3.92 -6.71
CA ASP A 135 12.80 4.40 -6.94
C ASP A 135 13.18 5.55 -5.98
N TYR A 136 12.20 6.31 -5.48
CA TYR A 136 12.39 7.47 -4.59
C TYR A 136 11.83 7.25 -3.18
N VAL A 137 10.90 6.32 -3.03
CA VAL A 137 10.08 6.13 -1.83
C VAL A 137 10.27 4.72 -1.30
N LEU A 138 10.67 4.62 -0.02
CA LEU A 138 10.62 3.37 0.69
C LEU A 138 9.19 3.13 1.19
N SER A 139 8.43 2.32 0.45
CA SER A 139 7.08 1.88 0.83
C SER A 139 7.16 0.83 1.94
N VAL A 140 6.36 1.02 2.99
CA VAL A 140 6.40 0.20 4.21
C VAL A 140 5.07 -0.52 4.43
N GLY A 141 5.11 -1.84 4.38
CA GLY A 141 4.01 -2.72 4.79
C GLY A 141 3.94 -2.90 6.32
N ALA A 142 2.89 -3.56 6.78
CA ALA A 142 2.68 -3.84 8.20
C ALA A 142 2.82 -5.33 8.51
N VAL A 143 3.45 -5.62 9.65
CA VAL A 143 3.41 -6.95 10.29
C VAL A 143 2.66 -6.89 11.62
N ASP A 144 2.17 -8.04 12.06
CA ASP A 144 1.66 -8.21 13.41
C ASP A 144 2.79 -8.42 14.45
N ALA A 145 2.42 -8.68 15.71
CA ALA A 145 3.37 -8.87 16.80
C ALA A 145 4.25 -10.15 16.66
N THR A 146 3.87 -11.08 15.78
CA THR A 146 4.64 -12.30 15.48
C THR A 146 5.62 -12.10 14.33
N GLY A 147 5.55 -10.95 13.63
CA GLY A 147 6.30 -10.69 12.41
C GLY A 147 5.61 -11.20 11.14
N ALA A 148 4.41 -11.77 11.25
CA ALA A 148 3.63 -12.18 10.09
C ALA A 148 3.05 -10.96 9.35
N ALA A 149 3.00 -11.03 8.02
CA ALA A 149 2.39 -9.99 7.20
C ALA A 149 0.93 -9.76 7.61
N LEU A 150 0.57 -8.51 7.90
CA LEU A 150 -0.80 -8.15 8.25
C LEU A 150 -1.67 -8.22 6.99
N ASP A 151 -2.77 -8.97 7.01
CA ASP A 151 -3.67 -9.08 5.85
C ASP A 151 -4.29 -7.74 5.43
N LYS A 152 -4.37 -6.80 6.38
CA LYS A 152 -4.80 -5.42 6.17
C LYS A 152 -3.72 -4.50 5.62
N SER A 153 -2.49 -4.95 5.45
CA SER A 153 -1.45 -4.21 4.74
C SER A 153 -1.63 -4.38 3.24
N MET A 154 -1.81 -3.28 2.51
CA MET A 154 -1.92 -3.35 1.05
C MET A 154 -0.68 -4.02 0.45
N SER A 155 -0.89 -5.08 -0.31
CA SER A 155 0.15 -5.67 -1.15
C SER A 155 0.37 -4.90 -2.45
N GLY A 156 1.62 -4.85 -2.90
CA GLY A 156 1.98 -4.32 -4.21
C GLY A 156 3.46 -4.47 -4.55
N PRO A 157 3.80 -4.37 -5.85
CA PRO A 157 5.18 -4.50 -6.33
C PRO A 157 6.15 -3.45 -5.77
N TRP A 158 5.63 -2.37 -5.23
CA TRP A 158 6.41 -1.27 -4.66
C TRP A 158 6.78 -1.46 -3.19
N VAL A 159 6.16 -2.41 -2.47
CA VAL A 159 6.47 -2.62 -1.05
C VAL A 159 7.95 -3.02 -0.92
N GLY A 160 8.69 -2.25 -0.12
CA GLY A 160 10.14 -2.38 0.02
C GLY A 160 10.54 -3.06 1.33
N VAL A 161 9.89 -2.74 2.45
CA VAL A 161 10.09 -3.38 3.76
C VAL A 161 8.79 -3.41 4.54
N ALA A 162 8.78 -4.06 5.70
CA ALA A 162 7.69 -3.98 6.66
C ALA A 162 8.19 -3.61 8.07
N ALA A 163 7.25 -3.16 8.89
CA ALA A 163 7.46 -2.87 10.31
C ALA A 163 6.20 -3.15 11.12
N PRO A 164 6.24 -3.20 12.46
CA PRO A 164 5.05 -3.43 13.28
C PRO A 164 3.92 -2.46 12.93
N GLY A 165 2.73 -2.99 12.70
CA GLY A 165 1.53 -2.22 12.34
C GLY A 165 0.29 -2.54 13.18
N THR A 166 0.45 -3.33 14.25
CA THR A 166 -0.60 -3.62 15.25
C THR A 166 -0.02 -3.48 16.65
N HIS A 167 -0.89 -3.45 17.66
CA HIS A 167 -0.49 -3.30 19.08
C HIS A 167 0.39 -2.06 19.30
N ILE A 168 0.09 -0.99 18.58
CA ILE A 168 0.89 0.23 18.60
C ILE A 168 0.64 1.01 19.89
N MET A 169 1.71 1.54 20.46
CA MET A 169 1.66 2.50 21.55
C MET A 169 2.29 3.82 21.10
N GLY A 170 1.59 4.93 21.36
CA GLY A 170 2.02 6.28 21.06
C GLY A 170 1.83 7.22 22.25
N LEU A 171 1.95 8.52 21.98
CA LEU A 171 1.72 9.57 22.97
C LEU A 171 0.42 10.32 22.65
N SER A 172 -0.36 10.63 23.68
CA SER A 172 -1.60 11.39 23.55
C SER A 172 -1.28 12.84 23.15
N PRO A 173 -2.02 13.43 22.20
CA PRO A 173 -1.86 14.84 21.87
C PRO A 173 -2.37 15.79 22.96
N GLN A 174 -3.19 15.33 23.93
CA GLN A 174 -3.71 16.18 25.00
C GLN A 174 -2.76 16.32 26.20
N GLY A 175 -1.91 15.33 26.46
CA GLY A 175 -1.08 15.33 27.66
C GLY A 175 0.23 14.55 27.57
N GLY A 176 0.59 14.02 26.39
CA GLY A 176 1.84 13.28 26.18
C GLY A 176 1.89 11.91 26.88
N GLY A 177 0.83 11.48 27.57
CA GLY A 177 0.77 10.17 28.21
C GLY A 177 0.68 9.01 27.20
N PRO A 178 1.05 7.78 27.60
CA PRO A 178 1.00 6.61 26.73
C PRO A 178 -0.44 6.25 26.37
N VAL A 179 -0.69 5.99 25.08
CA VAL A 179 -2.00 5.59 24.54
C VAL A 179 -1.82 4.52 23.47
N ASN A 180 -2.79 3.60 23.35
CA ASN A 180 -2.73 2.47 22.42
C ASN A 180 -4.00 2.29 21.58
N ALA A 181 -4.97 3.19 21.70
CA ALA A 181 -6.26 3.07 21.03
C ALA A 181 -6.95 4.44 20.85
N TYR A 182 -7.78 4.54 19.82
CA TYR A 182 -8.74 5.62 19.67
C TYR A 182 -9.95 5.38 20.60
N PRO A 183 -10.54 6.45 21.15
CA PRO A 183 -11.84 6.33 21.82
C PRO A 183 -12.89 5.80 20.83
N PRO A 184 -13.95 5.14 21.32
CA PRO A 184 -15.00 4.62 20.47
C PRO A 184 -15.68 5.75 19.70
N SER A 185 -16.10 5.45 18.47
CA SER A 185 -16.82 6.43 17.64
C SER A 185 -18.28 6.57 18.07
N ARG A 186 -18.85 5.53 18.71
CA ARG A 186 -20.22 5.54 19.25
C ARG A 186 -20.25 5.08 20.71
N PRO A 187 -21.18 5.60 21.54
CA PRO A 187 -21.39 5.08 22.89
C PRO A 187 -21.65 3.57 22.87
N GLY A 188 -20.95 2.82 23.73
CA GLY A 188 -21.07 1.36 23.85
C GLY A 188 -20.13 0.54 22.97
N GLU A 189 -19.39 1.16 22.04
CA GLU A 189 -18.33 0.48 21.29
C GLU A 189 -17.04 0.37 22.12
N LYS A 190 -16.17 -0.59 21.76
CA LYS A 190 -14.83 -0.71 22.35
C LYS A 190 -13.90 0.33 21.75
N ASN A 191 -12.86 0.70 22.50
CA ASN A 191 -11.74 1.46 21.95
C ASN A 191 -11.16 0.72 20.75
N MET A 192 -10.81 1.46 19.70
CA MET A 192 -10.20 0.89 18.50
C MET A 192 -8.68 0.92 18.68
N PRO A 193 -8.00 -0.25 18.82
CA PRO A 193 -6.55 -0.28 18.95
C PRO A 193 -5.88 0.44 17.78
N PHE A 194 -4.73 1.06 18.03
CA PHE A 194 -3.94 1.63 16.95
C PHE A 194 -3.38 0.53 16.05
N TRP A 195 -3.67 0.65 14.76
CA TRP A 195 -3.14 -0.20 13.71
C TRP A 195 -3.00 0.57 12.41
N GLY A 196 -2.20 0.04 11.48
CA GLY A 196 -2.08 0.56 10.12
C GLY A 196 -0.63 0.69 9.67
N THR A 197 -0.45 0.65 8.35
CA THR A 197 0.85 0.84 7.68
C THR A 197 1.45 2.23 7.92
N SER A 198 0.63 3.20 8.30
CA SER A 198 1.03 4.55 8.75
C SER A 198 1.99 4.53 9.95
N PHE A 199 1.77 3.64 10.91
CA PHE A 199 2.65 3.45 12.07
C PHE A 199 3.91 2.69 11.69
N SER A 200 3.80 1.69 10.79
CA SER A 200 4.95 0.96 10.25
C SER A 200 5.92 1.91 9.53
N ALA A 201 5.41 2.82 8.69
CA ALA A 201 6.21 3.86 8.05
C ALA A 201 6.91 4.78 9.06
N ALA A 202 6.26 5.09 10.20
CA ALA A 202 6.87 5.90 11.26
C ALA A 202 8.04 5.16 11.94
N TYR A 203 7.92 3.85 12.19
CA TYR A 203 9.04 3.04 12.68
C TYR A 203 10.23 3.09 11.73
N VAL A 204 10.01 2.82 10.44
CA VAL A 204 11.07 2.83 9.42
C VAL A 204 11.69 4.22 9.26
N SER A 205 10.89 5.29 9.35
CA SER A 205 11.39 6.66 9.36
C SER A 205 12.32 6.93 10.54
N GLY A 206 12.00 6.39 11.72
CA GLY A 206 12.87 6.43 12.88
C GLY A 206 14.18 5.67 12.64
N VAL A 207 14.12 4.48 12.03
CA VAL A 207 15.31 3.71 11.66
C VAL A 207 16.17 4.48 10.65
N ALA A 208 15.57 5.09 9.63
CA ALA A 208 16.28 5.93 8.67
C ALA A 208 16.98 7.11 9.37
N ALA A 209 16.35 7.74 10.36
CA ALA A 209 16.97 8.81 11.14
C ALA A 209 18.18 8.30 11.95
N LEU A 210 18.08 7.12 12.57
CA LEU A 210 19.20 6.49 13.27
C LEU A 210 20.36 6.16 12.32
N VAL A 211 20.05 5.59 11.14
CA VAL A 211 21.05 5.26 10.10
C VAL A 211 21.75 6.53 9.64
N ARG A 212 21.01 7.63 9.37
CA ARG A 212 21.61 8.91 9.00
C ARG A 212 22.48 9.51 10.10
N ALA A 213 22.07 9.37 11.36
CA ALA A 213 22.87 9.86 12.48
C ALA A 213 24.20 9.09 12.62
N LYS A 214 24.18 7.77 12.41
CA LYS A 214 25.38 6.93 12.49
C LYS A 214 26.27 7.03 11.24
N PHE A 215 25.67 7.17 10.07
CA PHE A 215 26.35 7.19 8.77
C PHE A 215 26.01 8.47 7.99
N PRO A 216 26.48 9.65 8.43
CA PRO A 216 26.06 10.94 7.85
C PRO A 216 26.49 11.15 6.40
N GLY A 217 27.46 10.37 5.90
CA GLY A 217 27.93 10.43 4.51
C GLY A 217 27.10 9.63 3.49
N LEU A 218 26.15 8.80 3.94
CA LEU A 218 25.26 8.05 3.04
C LEU A 218 24.20 8.98 2.44
N THR A 219 23.96 8.82 1.14
CA THR A 219 22.84 9.48 0.47
C THR A 219 21.51 8.84 0.87
N ALA A 220 20.40 9.52 0.61
CA ALA A 220 19.06 8.98 0.84
C ALA A 220 18.85 7.61 0.19
N HIS A 221 19.33 7.42 -1.04
CA HIS A 221 19.25 6.14 -1.75
C HIS A 221 20.07 5.05 -1.05
N GLN A 222 21.28 5.38 -0.57
CA GLN A 222 22.14 4.43 0.15
C GLN A 222 21.59 4.09 1.54
N VAL A 223 20.89 5.02 2.20
CA VAL A 223 20.16 4.73 3.45
C VAL A 223 19.03 3.74 3.20
N ILE A 224 18.25 3.91 2.13
CA ILE A 224 17.20 2.96 1.74
C ILE A 224 17.80 1.59 1.43
N ASN A 225 18.85 1.53 0.61
CA ASN A 225 19.56 0.28 0.30
C ASN A 225 20.02 -0.42 1.58
N ARG A 226 20.61 0.33 2.52
CA ARG A 226 21.06 -0.23 3.79
C ARG A 226 19.94 -0.82 4.64
N ILE A 227 18.80 -0.13 4.74
CA ILE A 227 17.61 -0.63 5.47
C ILE A 227 17.07 -1.91 4.82
N VAL A 228 16.99 -1.92 3.49
CA VAL A 228 16.50 -3.04 2.69
C VAL A 228 17.42 -4.26 2.84
N GLN A 229 18.73 -4.10 2.67
CA GLN A 229 19.72 -5.18 2.72
C GLN A 229 19.90 -5.78 4.13
N SER A 230 19.49 -5.05 5.17
CA SER A 230 19.53 -5.52 6.55
C SER A 230 18.21 -6.10 7.06
N ALA A 231 17.14 -6.07 6.26
CA ALA A 231 15.83 -6.53 6.69
C ALA A 231 15.77 -8.07 6.77
N HIS A 232 14.87 -8.59 7.62
CA HIS A 232 14.60 -10.02 7.73
C HIS A 232 13.70 -10.48 6.59
N ASN A 233 14.32 -10.97 5.53
CA ASN A 233 13.68 -11.33 4.28
C ASN A 233 12.65 -12.47 4.43
N PRO A 234 11.53 -12.41 3.67
CA PRO A 234 10.62 -13.54 3.56
C PRO A 234 11.31 -14.74 2.86
N PRO A 235 10.71 -15.95 2.91
CA PRO A 235 11.27 -17.14 2.28
C PRO A 235 11.60 -16.99 0.78
N ALA A 236 10.84 -16.16 0.06
CA ALA A 236 11.05 -15.85 -1.34
C ALA A 236 12.15 -14.78 -1.59
N GLY A 237 12.81 -14.28 -0.54
CA GLY A 237 13.76 -13.17 -0.59
C GLY A 237 13.08 -11.80 -0.65
N VAL A 238 12.11 -11.63 -1.55
CA VAL A 238 11.29 -10.42 -1.66
C VAL A 238 9.87 -10.81 -2.04
N ASP A 239 8.86 -10.15 -1.46
CA ASP A 239 7.46 -10.34 -1.86
C ASP A 239 6.67 -9.02 -1.88
N ASN A 240 5.42 -9.08 -2.33
CA ASN A 240 4.55 -7.90 -2.42
C ASN A 240 3.85 -7.53 -1.11
N LYS A 241 3.97 -8.31 -0.02
CA LYS A 241 3.35 -8.02 1.29
C LYS A 241 4.30 -7.30 2.24
N VAL A 242 5.55 -7.78 2.34
CA VAL A 242 6.56 -7.26 3.25
C VAL A 242 7.82 -6.76 2.54
N GLY A 243 7.89 -6.86 1.21
CA GLY A 243 9.07 -6.44 0.47
C GLY A 243 10.27 -7.33 0.82
N TYR A 244 11.41 -6.70 1.09
CA TYR A 244 12.61 -7.36 1.61
C TYR A 244 12.50 -7.72 3.09
N GLY A 245 11.33 -7.52 3.70
CA GLY A 245 10.98 -8.08 5.00
C GLY A 245 10.98 -7.09 6.15
N LEU A 246 10.98 -7.63 7.38
CA LEU A 246 10.85 -6.85 8.60
C LEU A 246 12.13 -6.05 8.86
N VAL A 247 11.99 -4.74 9.07
CA VAL A 247 13.13 -3.86 9.39
C VAL A 247 13.86 -4.32 10.65
N ASP A 248 15.20 -4.43 10.56
CA ASP A 248 16.09 -4.68 11.71
C ASP A 248 16.96 -3.44 11.96
N PRO A 249 16.65 -2.63 12.99
CA PRO A 249 17.43 -1.44 13.32
C PRO A 249 18.88 -1.76 13.73
N VAL A 250 19.11 -2.90 14.39
CA VAL A 250 20.45 -3.28 14.88
C VAL A 250 21.32 -3.68 13.71
N ALA A 251 20.82 -4.54 12.82
CA ALA A 251 21.53 -4.92 11.60
C ALA A 251 21.79 -3.70 10.71
N ALA A 252 20.79 -2.83 10.50
CA ALA A 252 20.94 -1.59 9.73
C ALA A 252 22.05 -0.70 10.31
N LEU A 253 22.22 -0.68 11.63
CA LEU A 253 23.25 0.12 12.27
C LEU A 253 24.61 -0.58 12.37
N THR A 254 24.71 -1.90 12.27
CA THR A 254 25.95 -2.63 12.64
C THR A 254 26.58 -3.42 11.50
N PHE A 255 25.80 -3.91 10.53
CA PHE A 255 26.35 -4.75 9.46
C PHE A 255 27.24 -3.96 8.51
N ASN A 256 28.25 -4.62 7.94
CA ASN A 256 29.06 -4.04 6.88
C ASN A 256 28.35 -4.24 5.52
N ILE A 257 27.46 -3.32 5.17
CA ILE A 257 26.68 -3.35 3.93
C ILE A 257 27.33 -2.41 2.90
N PRO A 258 27.67 -2.87 1.69
CA PRO A 258 28.13 -2.01 0.61
C PRO A 258 27.12 -0.88 0.35
N PRO A 259 27.56 0.39 0.24
CA PRO A 259 26.63 1.51 0.11
C PRO A 259 25.68 1.39 -1.09
N GLY A 260 26.15 0.78 -2.19
CA GLY A 260 25.44 0.78 -3.46
C GLY A 260 25.51 2.13 -4.17
N ASP A 261 24.66 2.31 -5.18
CA ASP A 261 24.61 3.54 -5.96
C ASP A 261 24.24 4.76 -5.11
N ARG A 262 24.76 5.93 -5.48
CA ARG A 262 24.48 7.17 -4.75
C ARG A 262 23.09 7.73 -5.06
N MET A 263 22.58 7.46 -6.26
CA MET A 263 21.33 8.00 -6.78
C MET A 263 20.48 6.85 -7.32
N PRO A 264 19.14 6.98 -7.24
CA PRO A 264 18.25 6.00 -7.85
C PRO A 264 18.43 5.97 -9.37
N PRO A 265 18.08 4.84 -10.03
CA PRO A 265 18.00 4.80 -11.49
C PRO A 265 17.04 5.89 -11.95
N GLY A 266 17.51 6.81 -12.80
CA GLY A 266 16.78 8.03 -13.18
C GLY A 266 15.36 7.75 -13.67
N ALA A 267 14.44 8.70 -13.45
CA ALA A 267 13.00 8.56 -13.67
C ALA A 267 12.65 8.04 -15.08
N GLN A 268 12.59 6.72 -15.25
CA GLN A 268 11.82 6.15 -16.34
C GLN A 268 10.37 6.18 -15.90
N SER A 269 9.51 6.81 -16.69
CA SER A 269 8.07 6.77 -16.46
C SER A 269 7.62 5.32 -16.52
N ARG A 270 7.46 4.66 -15.36
CA ARG A 270 6.87 3.32 -15.30
C ARG A 270 5.40 3.46 -15.70
N VAL A 271 5.06 2.93 -16.87
CA VAL A 271 3.66 2.90 -17.35
C VAL A 271 3.05 1.59 -16.88
N ILE A 272 2.15 1.65 -15.91
CA ILE A 272 1.31 0.51 -15.56
C ILE A 272 0.31 0.33 -16.70
N ARG A 273 0.40 -0.80 -17.40
CA ARG A 273 -0.61 -1.22 -18.37
C ARG A 273 -1.54 -2.18 -17.64
N PRO A 274 -2.81 -1.81 -17.39
CA PRO A 274 -3.75 -2.71 -16.74
C PRO A 274 -3.84 -4.01 -17.54
N ALA A 275 -3.93 -5.14 -16.83
CA ALA A 275 -4.21 -6.41 -17.47
C ALA A 275 -5.51 -6.32 -18.30
N PRO A 276 -5.57 -6.98 -19.48
CA PRO A 276 -6.81 -7.07 -20.24
C PRO A 276 -7.94 -7.62 -19.36
N PRO A 277 -9.20 -7.17 -19.57
CA PRO A 277 -10.33 -7.74 -18.83
C PRO A 277 -10.35 -9.26 -19.05
N PRO A 278 -10.69 -10.06 -18.01
CA PRO A 278 -10.75 -11.49 -18.13
C PRO A 278 -11.71 -11.88 -19.28
N PRO A 279 -11.39 -12.94 -20.05
CA PRO A 279 -12.29 -13.41 -21.08
C PRO A 279 -13.67 -13.72 -20.48
N PRO A 280 -14.76 -13.48 -21.23
CA PRO A 280 -16.11 -13.75 -20.74
C PRO A 280 -16.22 -15.21 -20.27
N PRO A 281 -16.99 -15.50 -19.22
CA PRO A 281 -17.13 -16.86 -18.70
C PRO A 281 -17.54 -17.82 -19.80
N ASP A 282 -16.85 -18.96 -19.92
CA ASP A 282 -17.23 -19.99 -20.88
C ASP A 282 -18.52 -20.67 -20.43
N HIS A 283 -19.63 -20.32 -21.09
CA HIS A 283 -20.94 -20.88 -20.80
C HIS A 283 -21.23 -22.19 -21.53
N ARG A 284 -20.33 -22.67 -22.42
CA ARG A 284 -20.59 -23.88 -23.24
C ARG A 284 -20.98 -25.08 -22.39
N ALA A 285 -20.28 -25.34 -21.29
CA ALA A 285 -20.58 -26.46 -20.40
C ALA A 285 -21.98 -26.35 -19.76
N ARG A 286 -22.35 -25.13 -19.32
CA ARG A 286 -23.68 -24.85 -18.77
C ARG A 286 -24.76 -25.02 -19.83
N ASP A 287 -24.53 -24.50 -21.03
CA ASP A 287 -25.50 -24.51 -22.11
C ASP A 287 -25.72 -25.96 -22.62
N ILE A 288 -24.66 -26.77 -22.70
CA ILE A 288 -24.76 -28.21 -22.98
C ILE A 288 -25.55 -28.93 -21.87
N ALA A 289 -25.27 -28.65 -20.60
CA ALA A 289 -25.97 -29.27 -19.48
C ALA A 289 -27.47 -28.91 -19.47
N ILE A 290 -27.83 -27.64 -19.69
CA ILE A 290 -29.21 -27.18 -19.81
C ILE A 290 -29.90 -27.85 -21.01
N GLY A 291 -29.22 -27.92 -22.16
CA GLY A 291 -29.74 -28.59 -23.35
C GLY A 291 -30.03 -30.07 -23.12
N PHE A 292 -29.12 -30.78 -22.43
CA PHE A 292 -29.31 -32.19 -22.10
C PHE A 292 -30.47 -32.41 -21.13
N VAL A 293 -30.57 -31.61 -20.06
CA VAL A 293 -31.69 -31.66 -19.11
C VAL A 293 -33.02 -31.39 -19.83
N GLY A 294 -33.06 -30.40 -20.73
CA GLY A 294 -34.23 -30.12 -21.56
C GLY A 294 -34.64 -31.29 -22.44
N ALA A 295 -33.68 -31.95 -23.10
CA ALA A 295 -33.94 -33.12 -23.94
C ALA A 295 -34.48 -34.31 -23.14
N VAL A 296 -33.92 -34.58 -21.95
CA VAL A 296 -34.41 -35.64 -21.05
C VAL A 296 -35.83 -35.34 -20.58
N ALA A 297 -36.10 -34.11 -20.13
CA ALA A 297 -37.43 -33.71 -19.68
C ALA A 297 -38.47 -33.83 -20.80
N ALA A 298 -38.15 -33.39 -22.02
CA ALA A 298 -39.00 -33.55 -23.18
C ALA A 298 -39.25 -35.02 -23.52
N GLY A 299 -38.21 -35.86 -23.48
CA GLY A 299 -38.34 -37.31 -23.69
C GLY A 299 -39.25 -37.99 -22.67
N VAL A 300 -39.12 -37.64 -21.38
CA VAL A 300 -40.00 -38.14 -20.31
C VAL A 300 -41.45 -37.69 -20.53
N LEU A 301 -41.65 -36.44 -20.94
CA LEU A 301 -42.99 -35.89 -21.21
C LEU A 301 -43.66 -36.63 -22.38
N VAL A 302 -42.93 -36.84 -23.47
CA VAL A 302 -43.41 -37.57 -24.65
C VAL A 302 -43.75 -39.02 -24.28
N ALA A 303 -42.88 -39.70 -23.53
CA ALA A 303 -43.13 -41.05 -23.06
C ALA A 303 -44.36 -41.14 -22.15
N ALA A 304 -44.53 -40.17 -21.23
CA ALA A 304 -45.69 -40.10 -20.34
C ALA A 304 -47.00 -39.90 -21.14
N VAL A 305 -47.02 -38.97 -22.10
CA VAL A 305 -48.18 -38.70 -22.97
C VAL A 305 -48.51 -39.93 -23.83
N ALA A 306 -47.50 -40.55 -24.46
CA ALA A 306 -47.68 -41.77 -25.24
C ALA A 306 -48.24 -42.93 -24.39
N SER A 307 -47.78 -43.07 -23.15
CA SER A 307 -48.26 -44.10 -22.23
C SER A 307 -49.71 -43.88 -21.76
N ARG A 308 -50.16 -42.62 -21.68
CA ARG A 308 -51.55 -42.27 -21.35
C ARG A 308 -52.47 -42.50 -22.56
N LEU A 309 -52.04 -42.11 -23.76
CA LEU A 309 -52.81 -42.34 -24.99
C LEU A 309 -53.00 -43.83 -25.31
N ARG A 310 -52.00 -44.68 -25.02
CA ARG A 310 -52.12 -46.14 -25.17
C ARG A 310 -53.03 -46.79 -24.14
N ARG A 311 -53.20 -46.20 -22.96
CA ARG A 311 -54.12 -46.71 -21.91
C ARG A 311 -55.58 -46.28 -22.12
N ALA A 312 -55.83 -45.32 -23.00
CA ALA A 312 -57.16 -44.80 -23.32
C ALA A 312 -57.76 -45.41 -24.60
N ARG A 313 -57.04 -46.31 -25.27
CA ARG A 313 -57.54 -47.16 -26.37
C ARG A 313 -57.71 -48.58 -25.86
#